data_AF-A0A5J5ID59-F1
#
_entry.id   AF-A0A5J5ID59-F1
#
_cell.length_a   1.000
_cell.length_b   1.000
_cell.length_c   1.000
_cell.angle_alpha   90.00
_cell.angle_beta   90.00
_cell.angle_gamma   90.00
#
_symmetry.space_group_name_H-M   'P 1'
#
loop_
_entity.id
_entity.type
_entity.pdbx_description
1 polymer ?
#
loop_
_entity_poly.entity_id
_entity_poly.type
_entity_poly.pdbx_seq_one_letter_code
_entity_poly.pdbx_strand_id
1 'polypeptide(L)'
;MTQNALLETKNLAEVGENIGLNEGIKLVNAFREANPTATKGYYIGRNILEQIMAQPGCVGINFRKCLTNMNEEHLVYTAVDADGKDILEFSVVTNTGDIARQDAIVADKTIYWDGLNGIIEVLNA
;
A
#
# COMPACT_ATOMS: atom_id res chain seq x y z
N MET A 1 17.05 -7.31 0.54
CA MET A 1 16.73 -7.91 -0.77
C MET A 1 18.00 -8.55 -1.29
N THR A 2 18.00 -9.86 -1.58
CA THR A 2 19.16 -10.51 -2.18
C THR A 2 19.23 -10.15 -3.67
N GLN A 3 20.44 -9.96 -4.16
CA GLN A 3 20.79 -9.58 -5.53
C GLN A 3 20.18 -10.51 -6.60
N ASN A 4 19.71 -11.70 -6.21
CA ASN A 4 19.13 -12.71 -7.09
C ASN A 4 17.68 -12.41 -7.54
N ALA A 5 16.87 -11.70 -6.74
CA ALA A 5 15.49 -11.36 -7.13
C ALA A 5 15.43 -10.28 -8.23
N LEU A 6 16.50 -9.48 -8.39
CA LEU A 6 16.62 -8.44 -9.41
C LEU A 6 16.83 -9.00 -10.83
N LEU A 7 17.16 -10.29 -10.96
CA LEU A 7 17.51 -10.92 -12.24
C LEU A 7 16.33 -11.61 -12.94
N GLU A 8 15.23 -11.88 -12.23
CA GLU A 8 14.08 -12.62 -12.78
C GLU A 8 12.88 -11.71 -13.09
N THR A 9 12.71 -10.61 -12.35
CA THR A 9 11.55 -9.73 -12.53
C THR A 9 11.79 -8.70 -13.63
N LYS A 10 11.30 -8.99 -14.83
CA LYS A 10 11.39 -8.07 -15.99
C LYS A 10 10.35 -6.95 -15.95
N ASN A 11 9.29 -7.10 -15.17
CA ASN A 11 8.16 -6.18 -15.10
C ASN A 11 7.73 -5.95 -13.64
N LEU A 12 7.62 -4.68 -13.23
CA LEU A 12 7.17 -4.32 -11.88
C LEU A 12 5.77 -4.84 -11.55
N ALA A 13 4.89 -4.99 -12.55
CA ALA A 13 3.55 -5.55 -12.37
C ALA A 13 3.56 -7.04 -11.97
N GLU A 14 4.69 -7.74 -12.18
CA GLU A 14 4.86 -9.16 -11.83
C GLU A 14 5.51 -9.36 -10.45
N VAL A 15 5.80 -8.27 -9.72
CA VAL A 15 6.40 -8.33 -8.39
C VAL A 15 5.36 -8.82 -7.37
N GLY A 16 5.60 -10.00 -6.81
CA GLY A 16 4.80 -10.59 -5.75
C GLY A 16 4.39 -12.03 -6.08
N GLU A 17 4.25 -12.87 -5.06
CA GLU A 17 3.88 -14.28 -5.23
C GLU A 17 2.82 -14.69 -4.21
N ASN A 18 1.93 -15.59 -4.60
CA ASN A 18 1.03 -16.25 -3.67
C ASN A 18 1.78 -17.33 -2.88
N ILE A 19 2.28 -16.96 -1.70
CA ILE A 19 3.01 -17.86 -0.78
C ILE A 19 2.13 -18.89 -0.06
N GLY A 20 0.80 -18.78 -0.17
CA GLY A 20 -0.14 -19.65 0.51
C GLY A 20 -0.29 -19.40 2.02
N LEU A 21 -1.36 -19.97 2.60
CA LEU A 21 -1.77 -19.68 3.98
C LEU A 21 -0.75 -20.14 5.04
N ASN A 22 -0.25 -21.37 4.93
CA ASN A 22 0.64 -21.95 5.94
C ASN A 22 1.96 -21.18 6.06
N GLU A 23 2.53 -20.77 4.92
CA GLU A 23 3.77 -20.01 4.92
C GLU A 23 3.53 -18.58 5.41
N GLY A 24 2.41 -17.96 5.00
CA GLY A 24 2.00 -16.65 5.53
C GLY A 24 1.89 -16.63 7.06
N ILE A 25 1.25 -17.65 7.67
CA ILE A 25 1.13 -17.75 9.14
C ILE A 25 2.51 -17.84 9.81
N LYS A 26 3.41 -18.67 9.28
CA LYS A 26 4.77 -18.81 9.84
C LYS A 26 5.53 -17.51 9.81
N LEU A 27 5.50 -16.79 8.69
CA LEU A 27 6.20 -15.51 8.54
C LEU A 27 5.65 -14.44 9.49
N VAL A 28 4.33 -14.36 9.63
CA VAL A 28 3.68 -13.41 10.56
C VAL A 28 4.04 -13.74 12.01
N ASN A 29 4.01 -15.02 12.40
CA ASN A 29 4.37 -15.43 13.76
C ASN A 29 5.84 -15.16 14.06
N ALA A 30 6.74 -15.50 13.14
CA ALA A 30 8.18 -15.23 13.29
C ALA A 30 8.47 -13.73 13.49
N PHE A 31 7.79 -12.84 12.74
CA PHE A 31 7.94 -11.40 12.91
C PHE A 31 7.44 -10.91 14.28
N ARG A 32 6.28 -11.41 14.73
CA ARG A 32 5.68 -11.05 16.03
C ARG A 32 6.53 -11.52 17.21
N GLU A 33 7.10 -12.71 17.14
CA GLU A 33 8.00 -13.25 18.16
C GLU A 33 9.30 -12.45 18.25
N ALA A 34 9.85 -12.05 17.10
CA ALA A 34 11.08 -11.27 17.03
C ALA A 34 10.90 -9.79 17.41
N ASN A 35 9.70 -9.23 17.21
CA ASN A 35 9.43 -7.79 17.38
C ASN A 35 8.14 -7.54 18.21
N PRO A 36 8.16 -7.84 19.51
CA PRO A 36 6.95 -7.78 20.34
C PRO A 36 6.37 -6.37 20.52
N THR A 37 7.19 -5.32 20.35
CA THR A 37 6.79 -3.92 20.50
C THR A 37 6.51 -3.21 19.17
N ALA A 38 6.74 -3.87 18.04
CA ALA A 38 6.52 -3.28 16.73
C ALA A 38 5.04 -3.30 16.35
N THR A 39 4.64 -2.39 15.46
CA THR A 39 3.30 -2.39 14.88
C THR A 39 3.03 -3.72 14.18
N LYS A 40 2.01 -4.44 14.66
CA LYS A 40 1.71 -5.82 14.21
C LYS A 40 1.12 -5.89 12.81
N GLY A 41 0.56 -4.80 12.32
CA GLY A 41 -0.07 -4.72 11.01
C GLY A 41 -0.97 -3.50 10.85
N TYR A 42 -1.33 -3.24 9.60
CA TYR A 42 -2.17 -2.14 9.19
C TYR A 42 -3.35 -2.68 8.39
N TYR A 43 -4.52 -2.11 8.63
CA TYR A 43 -5.72 -2.35 7.84
C TYR A 43 -5.91 -1.19 6.87
N ILE A 44 -6.13 -1.55 5.60
CA ILE A 44 -6.36 -0.61 4.50
C ILE A 44 -7.70 -0.98 3.85
N GLY A 45 -8.58 0.00 3.71
CA GLY A 45 -9.87 -0.21 3.06
C GLY A 45 -9.72 -0.51 1.57
N ARG A 46 -10.57 -1.40 1.05
CA ARG A 46 -10.61 -1.73 -0.39
C ARG A 46 -10.79 -0.49 -1.27
N ASN A 47 -11.68 0.43 -0.88
CA ASN A 47 -12.05 1.58 -1.71
C ASN A 47 -10.85 2.46 -2.09
N ILE A 48 -9.95 2.73 -1.13
CA ILE A 48 -8.79 3.59 -1.41
C ILE A 48 -7.73 2.85 -2.24
N LEU A 49 -7.57 1.53 -2.04
CA LEU A 49 -6.71 0.71 -2.89
C LEU A 49 -7.20 0.69 -4.33
N GLU A 50 -8.49 0.49 -4.54
CA GLU A 50 -9.09 0.50 -5.89
C GLU A 50 -8.93 1.86 -6.57
N GLN A 51 -9.14 2.96 -5.84
CA GLN A 51 -8.93 4.30 -6.39
C GLN A 51 -7.45 4.54 -6.79
N ILE A 52 -6.50 4.07 -5.99
CA ILE A 52 -5.07 4.17 -6.32
C ILE A 52 -4.71 3.31 -7.54
N MET A 53 -5.23 2.09 -7.61
CA MET A 53 -5.02 1.19 -8.75
C MET A 53 -5.70 1.67 -10.03
N ALA A 54 -6.78 2.46 -9.92
CA ALA A 54 -7.47 3.06 -11.06
C ALA A 54 -6.72 4.25 -11.67
N GLN A 55 -5.64 4.74 -11.05
CA GLN A 55 -4.86 5.84 -11.60
C GLN A 55 -4.16 5.42 -12.91
N PRO A 56 -4.17 6.26 -13.96
CA PRO A 56 -3.54 5.93 -15.23
C PRO A 56 -2.06 5.62 -15.08
N GLY A 57 -1.61 4.50 -15.65
CA GLY A 57 -0.21 4.09 -15.60
C GLY A 57 0.22 3.40 -14.30
N CYS A 58 -0.70 3.17 -13.36
CA CYS A 58 -0.42 2.44 -12.13
C CYS A 58 -0.10 0.96 -12.43
N VAL A 59 1.08 0.50 -12.03
CA VAL A 59 1.50 -0.91 -12.11
C VAL A 59 1.62 -1.58 -10.74
N GLY A 60 1.56 -0.79 -9.67
CA GLY A 60 1.72 -1.28 -8.30
C GLY A 60 1.53 -0.18 -7.26
N ILE A 61 1.65 -0.57 -5.99
CA ILE A 61 1.50 0.34 -4.84
C ILE A 61 2.77 0.25 -4.00
N ASN A 62 3.35 1.39 -3.66
CA ASN A 62 4.46 1.44 -2.71
C ASN A 62 3.96 1.85 -1.33
N PHE A 63 4.34 1.10 -0.30
CA PHE A 63 4.03 1.39 1.08
C PHE A 63 5.29 1.87 1.80
N ARG A 64 5.28 3.11 2.28
CA ARG A 64 6.41 3.72 3.01
C ARG A 64 6.01 3.97 4.45
N LYS A 65 6.92 3.64 5.36
CA LYS A 65 6.79 4.07 6.76
C LYS A 65 7.04 5.56 6.85
N CYS A 66 6.19 6.26 7.59
CA CYS A 66 6.38 7.65 7.96
C CYS A 66 6.21 7.82 9.48
N LEU A 67 6.67 8.95 10.00
CA LEU A 67 6.45 9.33 11.39
C LEU A 67 5.48 10.50 11.42
N THR A 68 4.45 10.38 12.24
CA THR A 68 3.55 11.51 12.52
C THR A 68 4.23 12.53 13.43
N ASN A 69 3.61 13.70 13.60
CA ASN A 69 4.08 14.71 14.56
C ASN A 69 4.11 14.20 16.01
N MET A 70 3.44 13.08 16.31
CA MET A 70 3.43 12.42 17.62
C MET A 70 4.45 11.27 17.70
N ASN A 71 5.33 11.14 16.70
CA ASN A 71 6.35 10.08 16.58
C ASN A 71 5.73 8.66 16.50
N GLU A 72 4.53 8.56 15.95
CA GLU A 72 3.85 7.28 15.71
C GLU A 72 4.16 6.76 14.29
N GLU A 73 4.43 5.46 14.16
CA GLU A 73 4.73 4.83 12.87
C GLU A 73 3.46 4.66 12.01
N HIS A 74 3.35 5.49 10.97
CA HIS A 74 2.26 5.44 10.00
C HIS A 74 2.72 4.89 8.65
N LEU A 75 1.75 4.62 7.78
CA LEU A 75 1.96 4.09 6.45
C LEU A 75 1.40 5.07 5.41
N VAL A 76 2.28 5.62 4.59
CA VAL A 76 1.90 6.39 3.40
C VAL A 76 2.05 5.51 2.18
N TYR A 77 1.04 5.50 1.32
CA TYR A 77 1.04 4.69 0.10
C TYR A 77 0.57 5.45 -1.13
N THR A 78 1.25 5.16 -2.24
CA THR A 78 1.10 5.84 -3.53
C THR A 78 1.11 4.82 -4.67
N ALA A 79 0.47 5.19 -5.78
CA ALA A 79 0.58 4.45 -7.04
C ALA A 79 2.00 4.57 -7.60
N VAL A 80 2.48 3.50 -8.24
CA VAL A 80 3.80 3.44 -8.88
C VAL A 80 3.60 3.19 -10.37
N ASP A 81 4.40 3.86 -11.20
CA ASP A 81 4.43 3.67 -12.65
C ASP A 81 5.37 2.52 -13.08
N ALA A 82 5.38 2.23 -14.39
CA ALA A 82 6.23 1.18 -14.97
C ALA A 82 7.74 1.43 -14.78
N ASP A 83 8.15 2.68 -14.53
CA ASP A 83 9.55 3.06 -14.25
C ASP A 83 9.89 2.94 -12.75
N GLY A 84 8.93 2.58 -11.91
CA GLY A 84 9.12 2.48 -10.46
C GLY A 84 9.04 3.83 -9.74
N LYS A 85 8.52 4.87 -10.38
CA LYS A 85 8.34 6.19 -9.78
C LYS A 85 6.93 6.35 -9.23
N ASP A 86 6.82 7.15 -8.17
CA ASP A 86 5.51 7.51 -7.63
C ASP A 86 4.74 8.37 -8.63
N ILE A 87 3.48 8.01 -8.86
CA ILE A 87 2.53 8.85 -9.57
C ILE A 87 2.06 9.90 -8.56
N LEU A 88 2.52 11.14 -8.73
CA LEU A 88 2.13 12.30 -7.91
C LEU A 88 1.12 13.21 -8.62
N GLU A 89 1.13 13.20 -9.94
CA GLU A 89 0.23 13.96 -10.81
C GLU A 89 -0.01 13.13 -12.07
N PHE A 90 -1.21 13.20 -12.64
CA PHE A 90 -1.50 12.60 -13.95
C PHE A 90 -2.39 13.50 -14.80
N SER A 91 -2.30 13.33 -16.12
CA SER A 91 -3.11 14.10 -17.08
C SER A 91 -4.27 13.23 -17.59
N VAL A 92 -5.47 13.80 -17.59
CA VAL A 92 -6.67 13.17 -18.13
C VAL A 92 -7.25 14.02 -19.25
N VAL A 93 -7.75 13.35 -20.29
CA VAL A 93 -8.52 14.01 -21.35
C VAL A 93 -9.96 14.10 -20.87
N THR A 94 -10.48 15.31 -20.78
CA THR A 94 -11.88 15.56 -20.40
C THR A 94 -12.82 15.25 -21.56
N ASN A 95 -14.12 15.14 -21.28
CA ASN A 95 -15.14 14.95 -22.34
C ASN A 95 -15.22 16.12 -23.34
N THR A 96 -14.58 17.26 -23.05
CA THR A 96 -14.47 18.41 -23.97
C THR A 96 -13.24 18.35 -24.87
N GLY A 97 -12.37 17.35 -24.69
CA GLY A 97 -11.12 17.21 -25.44
C GLY A 97 -9.94 17.98 -24.84
N ASP A 98 -10.12 18.63 -23.69
CA ASP A 98 -9.07 19.36 -23.00
C ASP A 98 -8.20 18.41 -22.15
N ILE A 99 -6.92 18.74 -22.00
CA ILE A 99 -6.01 18.03 -21.09
C ILE A 99 -6.06 18.71 -19.73
N ALA A 100 -6.61 18.02 -18.72
CA ALA A 100 -6.61 18.46 -17.34
C ALA A 100 -5.53 17.72 -16.55
N ARG A 101 -4.77 18.43 -15.71
CA ARG A 101 -3.90 17.81 -14.70
C ARG A 101 -4.69 17.55 -13.43
N GLN A 102 -4.52 16.36 -12.87
CA GLN A 102 -5.10 15.96 -11.60
C GLN A 102 -4.01 15.47 -10.66
N ASP A 103 -4.14 15.84 -9.39
CA ASP A 103 -3.27 15.33 -8.34
C ASP A 103 -3.52 13.84 -8.14
N ALA A 104 -2.44 13.09 -7.96
CA ALA A 104 -2.52 11.68 -7.65
C ALA A 104 -2.97 11.43 -6.21
N ILE A 105 -3.46 10.22 -5.97
CA ILE A 105 -3.89 9.83 -4.64
C ILE A 105 -2.67 9.45 -3.80
N VAL A 106 -2.44 10.23 -2.76
CA VAL A 106 -1.53 9.90 -1.64
C VAL A 106 -2.40 9.55 -0.45
N ALA A 107 -2.32 8.32 0.01
CA ALA A 107 -3.19 7.84 1.09
C ALA A 107 -2.40 7.52 2.37
N ASP A 108 -3.05 7.81 3.50
CA ASP A 108 -2.58 7.65 4.88
C ASP A 108 -3.82 7.45 5.77
N LYS A 109 -3.63 7.23 7.09
CA LYS A 109 -4.65 6.93 8.11
C LYS A 109 -5.13 5.48 8.07
N THR A 110 -4.20 4.57 7.85
CA THR A 110 -4.45 3.13 8.03
C THR A 110 -4.84 2.84 9.47
N ILE A 111 -5.76 1.91 9.67
CA ILE A 111 -6.15 1.47 11.02
C ILE A 111 -5.12 0.47 11.52
N TYR A 112 -4.59 0.66 12.72
CA TYR A 112 -3.76 -0.37 13.36
C TYR A 112 -4.57 -1.65 13.54
N TRP A 113 -3.98 -2.80 13.20
CA TRP A 113 -4.68 -4.10 13.29
C TRP A 113 -5.32 -4.33 14.68
N ASP A 114 -4.61 -3.95 15.74
CA ASP A 114 -5.10 -4.11 17.12
C ASP A 114 -6.32 -3.21 17.45
N GLY A 115 -6.50 -2.10 16.74
CA GLY A 115 -7.63 -1.17 16.89
C GLY A 115 -8.84 -1.46 16.00
N LEU A 116 -8.72 -2.43 15.08
CA LEU A 116 -9.77 -2.72 14.10
C LEU A 116 -11.08 -3.19 14.74
N ASN A 117 -11.00 -4.03 15.78
CA ASN A 117 -12.19 -4.56 16.45
C ASN A 117 -13.06 -3.46 17.07
N GLY A 118 -12.45 -2.46 17.71
CA GLY A 118 -13.19 -1.33 18.29
C GLY A 118 -13.90 -0.47 17.24
N ILE A 119 -13.31 -0.34 16.04
CA ILE A 119 -13.95 0.38 14.93
C ILE A 119 -15.12 -0.42 14.36
N ILE A 120 -14.96 -1.74 14.22
CA ILE A 120 -16.04 -2.63 13.76
C ILE A 120 -17.23 -2.57 14.72
N GLU A 121 -16.99 -2.54 16.04
CA GLU A 121 -18.05 -2.41 17.04
C GLU A 121 -18.83 -1.09 16.89
N VAL A 122 -18.13 0.04 16.70
CA VAL A 122 -18.77 1.36 16.51
C VAL A 122 -19.58 1.42 15.21
N LEU A 123 -19.10 0.80 14.13
CA LEU A 123 -19.81 0.79 12.84
C LEU A 123 -21.08 -0.08 12.84
N ASN A 124 -21.18 -1.06 13.75
CA ASN A 124 -22.32 -1.96 13.87
C ASN A 124 -23.30 -1.57 14.99
N ALA A 125 -23.04 -0.47 15.70
CA ALA A 125 -23.93 0.10 16.73
C ALA A 125 -24.93 1.08 16.13
#